data_AF-A0A1H1II24-F1
#
_entry.id   AF-A0A1H1II24-F1
#
_cell.length_a   1.000
_cell.length_b   1.000
_cell.length_c   1.000
_cell.angle_alpha   90.00
_cell.angle_beta   90.00
_cell.angle_gamma   90.00
#
_symmetry.space_group_name_H-M   'P 1'
#
loop_
_entity.id
_entity.type
_entity.pdbx_description
1 polymer ?
#
loop_
_entity_poly.entity_id
_entity_poly.type
_entity_poly.pdbx_seq_one_letter_code
_entity_poly.pdbx_strand_id
1 'polypeptide(L)'
;MSRLKLSNQSKQLLAAQVRLTGTFHHDLKTAAGTNVQATAEFDQCTSAIHLSVAISGTRNSITLDRKHRNNGRRAARFIEASANGGVESLSLDGADEHEPVTDTEIMLRHAVRTGKGSYYPRIAGIEDLRLIVASTQRGAIVATLETDDASAQILLPRAPHEAYAVLVEHLERFVAGHRLAMAA
;
A
#
# COMPACT_ATOMS: atom_id res chain seq x y z
N MET A 1 15.19 -11.07 -25.97
CA MET A 1 15.16 -11.57 -24.58
C MET A 1 13.79 -12.18 -24.30
N SER A 2 13.73 -13.38 -23.72
CA SER A 2 12.45 -14.01 -23.35
C SER A 2 11.91 -13.36 -22.08
N ARG A 3 10.65 -12.93 -22.07
CA ARG A 3 10.03 -12.28 -20.91
C ARG A 3 9.46 -13.32 -19.95
N LEU A 4 9.61 -13.05 -18.65
CA LEU A 4 8.95 -13.81 -17.59
C LEU A 4 7.45 -13.56 -17.64
N LYS A 5 6.64 -14.62 -17.71
CA LYS A 5 5.18 -14.55 -17.74
C LYS A 5 4.54 -15.46 -16.71
N LEU A 6 3.42 -15.02 -16.15
CA LEU A 6 2.57 -15.85 -15.32
C LEU A 6 1.87 -16.92 -16.16
N SER A 7 1.67 -18.11 -15.57
CA SER A 7 0.84 -19.16 -16.18
C SER A 7 -0.63 -18.71 -16.29
N ASN A 8 -1.39 -19.33 -17.21
CA ASN A 8 -2.83 -19.06 -17.34
C ASN A 8 -3.58 -19.40 -16.04
N GLN A 9 -3.16 -20.47 -15.35
CA GLN A 9 -3.72 -20.84 -14.05
C GLN A 9 -3.44 -19.76 -13.00
N SER A 10 -2.22 -19.23 -12.91
CA SER A 10 -1.90 -18.12 -12.01
C SER A 10 -2.75 -16.88 -12.30
N LYS A 11 -2.99 -16.58 -13.59
CA LYS A 11 -3.85 -15.45 -13.99
C LYS A 11 -5.32 -15.65 -13.58
N GLN A 12 -5.83 -16.87 -13.66
CA GLN A 12 -7.17 -17.21 -13.19
C GLN A 12 -7.28 -17.10 -11.66
N LEU A 13 -6.29 -17.62 -10.94
CA LEU A 13 -6.24 -17.53 -9.47
C LEU A 13 -6.18 -16.06 -9.01
N LEU A 14 -5.38 -15.22 -9.68
CA LEU A 14 -5.28 -13.79 -9.37
C LEU A 14 -6.62 -13.05 -9.44
N ALA A 15 -7.54 -13.46 -10.33
CA ALA A 15 -8.87 -12.86 -10.43
C ALA A 15 -9.71 -13.09 -9.16
N ALA A 16 -9.50 -14.19 -8.45
CA ALA A 16 -10.12 -14.47 -7.16
C ALA A 16 -9.31 -13.87 -6.00
N GLN A 17 -7.99 -14.05 -6.01
CA GLN A 17 -7.08 -13.64 -4.93
C GLN A 17 -7.04 -12.12 -4.72
N VAL A 18 -7.23 -11.33 -5.78
CA VAL A 18 -7.27 -9.86 -5.68
C VAL A 18 -8.42 -9.34 -4.81
N ARG A 19 -9.40 -10.19 -4.45
CA ARG A 19 -10.51 -9.86 -3.55
C ARG A 19 -10.24 -10.27 -2.09
N LEU A 20 -9.09 -10.88 -1.83
CA LEU A 20 -8.70 -11.38 -0.53
C LEU A 20 -7.57 -10.50 0.04
N THR A 21 -7.46 -10.46 1.36
CA THR A 21 -6.23 -10.03 2.03
C THR A 21 -5.38 -11.27 2.26
N GLY A 22 -4.11 -11.24 1.86
CA GLY A 22 -3.21 -12.36 2.08
C GLY A 22 -2.00 -12.38 1.17
N THR A 23 -1.12 -13.34 1.43
CA THR A 23 0.10 -13.59 0.68
C THR A 23 -0.09 -14.79 -0.23
N PHE A 24 0.26 -14.63 -1.51
CA PHE A 24 0.13 -15.66 -2.54
C PHE A 24 1.44 -15.78 -3.33
N HIS A 25 1.81 -17.00 -3.67
CA HIS A 25 3.03 -17.27 -4.43
C HIS A 25 2.70 -17.63 -5.86
N HIS A 26 3.46 -17.05 -6.79
CA HIS A 26 3.29 -17.29 -8.22
C HIS A 26 4.62 -17.55 -8.89
N ASP A 27 4.64 -18.54 -9.78
CA ASP A 27 5.77 -18.79 -10.66
C ASP A 27 5.62 -18.01 -11.96
N LEU A 28 6.70 -17.34 -12.37
CA LEU A 28 6.84 -16.76 -13.68
C LEU A 28 7.87 -17.53 -14.50
N LYS A 29 7.52 -17.83 -15.75
CA LYS A 29 8.36 -18.64 -16.64
C LYS A 29 8.71 -17.88 -17.92
N THR A 30 9.92 -18.07 -18.41
CA THR A 30 10.30 -17.70 -19.79
C THR A 30 10.00 -18.86 -20.73
N ALA A 31 9.96 -18.60 -22.03
CA ALA A 31 9.85 -19.67 -23.04
C ALA A 31 11.07 -20.60 -23.05
N ALA A 32 12.20 -20.15 -22.51
CA ALA A 32 13.43 -20.92 -22.39
C ALA A 32 13.49 -21.79 -21.11
N GLY A 33 12.43 -21.81 -20.30
CA GLY A 33 12.33 -22.63 -19.09
C GLY A 33 12.88 -22.00 -17.81
N THR A 34 13.35 -20.75 -17.85
CA THR A 34 13.72 -20.01 -16.63
C THR A 34 12.49 -19.84 -15.75
N ASN A 35 12.59 -20.16 -14.46
CA ASN A 35 11.51 -19.99 -13.50
C ASN A 35 11.94 -19.01 -12.40
N VAL A 36 11.06 -18.06 -12.08
CA VAL A 36 11.25 -17.09 -10.99
C VAL A 36 10.00 -17.06 -10.13
N GLN A 37 10.17 -17.15 -8.82
CA GLN A 37 9.07 -17.05 -7.87
C GLN A 37 8.80 -15.59 -7.52
N ALA A 38 7.53 -15.22 -7.50
CA ALA A 38 7.02 -13.96 -6.98
C ALA A 38 6.16 -14.21 -5.75
N THR A 39 6.31 -13.36 -4.75
CA THR A 39 5.40 -13.29 -3.59
C THR A 39 4.54 -12.05 -3.74
N ALA A 40 3.23 -12.24 -3.93
CA ALA A 40 2.23 -11.20 -4.05
C ALA A 40 1.44 -11.09 -2.75
N GLU A 41 1.46 -9.92 -2.14
CA GLU A 41 0.68 -9.58 -0.96
C GLU A 41 -0.46 -8.64 -1.38
N PHE A 42 -1.70 -9.05 -1.11
CA PHE A 42 -2.88 -8.21 -1.29
C PHE A 42 -3.39 -7.74 0.07
N ASP A 43 -3.68 -6.45 0.18
CA ASP A 43 -4.38 -5.87 1.31
C ASP A 43 -5.67 -5.20 0.81
N GLN A 44 -6.81 -5.67 1.31
CA GLN A 44 -8.10 -5.03 1.04
C GLN A 44 -8.22 -3.75 1.88
N CYS A 45 -8.32 -2.61 1.20
CA CYS A 45 -8.65 -1.32 1.78
C CYS A 45 -10.16 -1.03 1.63
N THR A 46 -10.64 0.03 2.27
CA THR A 46 -12.06 0.44 2.20
C THR A 46 -12.50 0.72 0.76
N SER A 47 -11.71 1.46 -0.01
CA SER A 47 -11.97 1.81 -1.42
C SER A 47 -10.97 1.21 -2.41
N ALA A 48 -9.94 0.52 -1.93
CA ALA A 48 -8.81 0.12 -2.76
C ALA A 48 -8.27 -1.27 -2.42
N ILE A 49 -7.32 -1.72 -3.24
CA ILE A 49 -6.56 -2.95 -3.04
C ILE A 49 -5.09 -2.58 -3.19
N HIS A 50 -4.33 -2.71 -2.12
CA HIS A 50 -2.89 -2.54 -2.18
C HIS A 50 -2.25 -3.89 -2.55
N LEU A 51 -1.39 -3.89 -3.57
CA LEU A 51 -0.65 -5.05 -4.04
C LEU A 51 0.85 -4.77 -3.88
N SER A 52 1.53 -5.56 -3.05
CA SER A 52 3.00 -5.59 -3.00
C SER A 52 3.52 -6.88 -3.63
N VAL A 53 4.57 -6.78 -4.44
CA VAL A 53 5.17 -7.92 -5.14
C VAL A 53 6.66 -7.94 -4.85
N ALA A 54 7.14 -9.05 -4.29
CA ALA A 54 8.55 -9.32 -4.04
C ALA A 54 9.09 -10.38 -5.02
N ILE A 55 10.16 -10.04 -5.76
CA ILE A 55 10.79 -10.90 -6.78
C ILE A 55 12.31 -10.70 -6.71
N SER A 56 13.07 -11.78 -6.52
CA SER A 56 14.55 -11.76 -6.58
C SER A 56 15.20 -10.62 -5.77
N GLY A 57 14.70 -10.37 -4.54
CA GLY A 57 15.22 -9.32 -3.65
C GLY A 57 14.68 -7.90 -3.92
N THR A 58 13.96 -7.69 -5.02
CA THR A 58 13.25 -6.43 -5.30
C THR A 58 11.82 -6.48 -4.77
N ARG A 59 11.32 -5.35 -4.28
CA ARG A 59 9.93 -5.22 -3.83
C ARG A 59 9.30 -3.99 -4.44
N ASN A 60 8.20 -4.20 -5.15
CA ASN A 60 7.41 -3.14 -5.77
C ASN A 60 6.00 -3.15 -5.20
N SER A 61 5.29 -2.04 -5.29
CA SER A 61 3.88 -1.96 -4.90
C SER A 61 3.05 -1.09 -5.83
N ILE A 62 1.77 -1.41 -5.93
CA ILE A 62 0.75 -0.62 -6.64
C ILE A 62 -0.54 -0.63 -5.84
N THR A 63 -1.36 0.39 -6.06
CA THR A 63 -2.73 0.44 -5.54
C THR A 63 -3.72 0.32 -6.70
N LEU A 64 -4.74 -0.50 -6.51
CA LEU A 64 -5.82 -0.73 -7.47
C LEU A 64 -7.12 -0.21 -6.87
N ASP A 65 -7.97 0.42 -7.69
CA ASP A 65 -9.35 0.72 -7.31
C ASP A 65 -10.10 -0.59 -7.08
N ARG A 66 -10.72 -0.76 -5.91
CA ARG A 66 -11.43 -1.98 -5.52
C ARG A 66 -12.60 -2.33 -6.43
N LYS A 67 -13.29 -1.33 -6.99
CA LYS A 67 -14.48 -1.52 -7.84
C LYS A 67 -14.13 -1.86 -9.29
N HIS A 68 -12.86 -1.71 -9.66
CA HIS A 68 -12.43 -1.90 -11.04
C HIS A 68 -12.52 -3.38 -11.49
N ARG A 69 -13.35 -3.64 -12.51
CA ARG A 69 -13.70 -4.98 -13.01
C ARG A 69 -12.52 -5.86 -13.44
N ASN A 70 -11.40 -5.26 -13.87
CA ASN A 70 -10.21 -5.99 -14.36
C ASN A 70 -9.04 -6.08 -13.36
N ASN A 71 -9.27 -6.01 -12.05
CA ASN A 71 -8.18 -6.03 -11.07
C ASN A 71 -7.28 -7.27 -11.14
N GLY A 72 -7.82 -8.45 -11.44
CA GLY A 72 -6.99 -9.65 -11.64
C GLY A 72 -6.00 -9.51 -12.80
N ARG A 73 -6.43 -8.89 -13.91
CA ARG A 73 -5.55 -8.63 -15.07
C ARG A 73 -4.52 -7.54 -14.75
N ARG A 74 -4.91 -6.49 -14.02
CA ARG A 74 -4.01 -5.42 -13.59
C ARG A 74 -2.92 -5.95 -12.65
N ALA A 75 -3.31 -6.77 -11.66
CA ALA A 75 -2.38 -7.45 -10.77
C ALA A 75 -1.40 -8.35 -11.53
N ALA A 76 -1.88 -9.15 -12.49
CA ALA A 76 -1.02 -9.98 -13.33
C ALA A 76 -0.02 -9.15 -14.15
N ARG A 77 -0.47 -8.05 -14.76
CA ARG A 77 0.40 -7.14 -15.54
C ARG A 77 1.46 -6.50 -14.63
N PHE A 78 1.10 -6.12 -13.40
CA PHE A 78 2.03 -5.57 -12.42
C PHE A 78 3.09 -6.57 -11.95
N ILE A 79 2.70 -7.82 -11.69
CA ILE A 79 3.64 -8.89 -11.31
C ILE A 79 4.61 -9.19 -12.46
N GLU A 80 4.11 -9.31 -13.69
CA GLU A 80 4.96 -9.52 -14.88
C GLU A 80 5.88 -8.31 -15.13
N ALA A 81 5.38 -7.08 -14.99
CA ALA A 81 6.18 -5.86 -15.13
C ALA A 81 7.32 -5.80 -14.09
N SER A 82 7.00 -6.11 -12.82
CA SER A 82 7.97 -6.19 -11.73
C SER A 82 9.07 -7.22 -12.00
N ALA A 83 8.71 -8.38 -12.55
CA ALA A 83 9.67 -9.44 -12.86
C ALA A 83 10.60 -9.11 -14.04
N ASN A 84 10.14 -8.25 -14.96
CA ASN A 84 10.89 -7.89 -16.15
C ASN A 84 11.56 -6.49 -16.04
N GLY A 85 11.63 -5.92 -14.83
CA GLY A 85 12.29 -4.64 -14.55
C GLY A 85 11.57 -3.40 -15.08
N GLY A 86 10.28 -3.50 -15.43
CA GLY A 86 9.50 -2.44 -16.09
C GLY A 86 8.41 -1.85 -15.21
N VAL A 87 8.75 -1.37 -14.01
CA VAL A 87 7.77 -0.81 -13.06
C VAL A 87 7.49 0.68 -13.32
N GLU A 88 8.33 1.36 -14.10
CA GLU A 88 8.32 2.83 -14.25
C GLU A 88 7.09 3.44 -14.92
N SER A 89 6.22 2.66 -15.56
CA SER A 89 4.99 3.22 -16.13
C SER A 89 3.99 2.11 -16.42
N LEU A 90 3.29 1.64 -15.40
CA LEU A 90 1.94 1.14 -15.63
C LEU A 90 1.02 2.36 -15.74
N SER A 91 1.17 3.10 -16.84
CA SER A 91 0.05 3.85 -17.41
C SER A 91 -1.05 2.81 -17.62
N LEU A 92 -1.99 2.81 -16.70
CA LEU A 92 -3.16 1.97 -16.71
C LEU A 92 -3.96 2.41 -17.93
N ASP A 93 -3.77 1.70 -19.05
CA ASP A 93 -4.53 1.95 -20.28
C ASP A 93 -6.03 1.88 -19.95
N GLY A 94 -6.64 3.06 -19.88
CA GLY A 94 -8.00 3.31 -19.46
C GLY A 94 -8.11 4.77 -19.04
N ALA A 95 -8.49 5.63 -19.98
CA ALA A 95 -8.66 7.07 -19.80
C ALA A 95 -9.88 7.46 -18.93
N ASP A 96 -10.20 6.63 -17.94
CA ASP A 96 -11.27 6.83 -16.98
C ASP A 96 -10.85 6.07 -15.71
N GLU A 97 -11.27 6.53 -14.53
CA GLU A 97 -11.06 5.83 -13.25
C GLU A 97 -9.71 6.10 -12.53
N HIS A 98 -9.43 7.37 -12.25
CA HIS A 98 -8.74 7.75 -11.00
C HIS A 98 -9.80 8.25 -10.01
N GLU A 99 -10.30 7.38 -9.12
CA GLU A 99 -10.60 7.85 -7.77
C GLU A 99 -9.28 7.64 -7.01
N PRO A 100 -8.44 8.69 -6.88
CA PRO A 100 -7.08 8.50 -6.40
C PRO A 100 -7.15 8.08 -4.94
N VAL A 101 -6.68 6.88 -4.64
CA VAL A 101 -6.15 6.62 -3.31
C VAL A 101 -5.12 7.70 -3.07
N THR A 102 -5.37 8.53 -2.06
CA THR A 102 -4.53 9.70 -1.82
C THR A 102 -3.12 9.22 -1.47
N ASP A 103 -2.09 9.98 -1.88
CA ASP A 103 -0.70 9.73 -1.49
C ASP A 103 -0.57 9.48 0.04
N THR A 104 -1.44 10.13 0.81
CA THR A 104 -1.56 9.99 2.26
C THR A 104 -1.92 8.57 2.71
N GLU A 105 -2.89 7.88 2.08
CA GLU A 105 -3.24 6.51 2.49
C GLU A 105 -2.07 5.54 2.26
N ILE A 106 -1.42 5.64 1.10
CA ILE A 106 -0.24 4.82 0.76
C ILE A 106 0.86 5.02 1.80
N MET A 107 1.12 6.28 2.14
CA MET A 107 2.11 6.68 3.13
C MET A 107 1.78 6.12 4.52
N LEU A 108 0.53 6.20 4.99
CA LEU A 108 0.13 5.68 6.31
C LEU A 108 0.32 4.17 6.42
N ARG A 109 -0.08 3.41 5.39
CA ARG A 109 0.13 1.95 5.35
C ARG A 109 1.61 1.60 5.34
N HIS A 110 2.41 2.35 4.57
CA HIS A 110 3.85 2.20 4.56
C HIS A 110 4.45 2.44 5.96
N ALA A 111 4.03 3.50 6.64
CA ALA A 111 4.51 3.88 7.97
C ALA A 111 4.21 2.80 9.03
N VAL A 112 3.01 2.22 9.00
CA VAL A 112 2.63 1.10 9.88
C VAL A 112 3.48 -0.14 9.59
N ARG A 113 3.72 -0.46 8.32
CA ARG A 113 4.48 -1.65 7.91
C ARG A 113 5.96 -1.54 8.26
N THR A 114 6.58 -0.38 8.08
CA THR A 114 7.99 -0.18 8.44
C THR A 114 8.18 -0.04 9.95
N GLY A 115 7.16 0.42 10.67
CA GLY A 115 7.22 0.65 12.11
C GLY A 115 8.23 1.73 12.51
N LYS A 116 8.73 2.51 11.54
CA LYS A 116 9.71 3.58 11.73
C LYS A 116 9.67 4.58 10.59
N GLY A 117 9.92 5.86 10.89
CA GLY A 117 10.14 6.91 9.90
C GLY A 117 9.52 8.24 10.28
N SER A 118 9.75 9.25 9.43
CA SER A 118 9.04 10.52 9.47
C SER A 118 8.35 10.73 8.15
N TYR A 119 7.09 11.13 8.21
CA TYR A 119 6.16 11.18 7.10
C TYR A 119 5.37 12.50 7.17
N TYR A 120 4.93 12.99 6.02
CA TYR A 120 4.24 14.27 5.90
C TYR A 120 2.91 14.04 5.15
N PRO A 121 1.83 13.70 5.89
CA PRO A 121 0.51 13.53 5.29
C PRO A 121 0.06 14.82 4.61
N ARG A 122 -0.38 14.74 3.35
CA ARG A 122 -0.93 15.90 2.65
C ARG A 122 -2.41 16.03 3.01
N ILE A 123 -2.73 16.97 3.89
CA ILE A 123 -4.09 17.28 4.32
C ILE A 123 -4.40 18.73 3.96
N ALA A 124 -5.50 18.95 3.23
CA ALA A 124 -5.89 20.31 2.83
C ALA A 124 -6.12 21.19 4.08
N GLY A 125 -5.42 22.33 4.11
CA GLY A 125 -5.49 23.33 5.17
C GLY A 125 -4.59 23.07 6.38
N ILE A 126 -3.69 22.07 6.34
CA ILE A 126 -2.71 21.80 7.40
C ILE A 126 -1.36 21.44 6.75
N GLU A 127 -0.42 22.39 6.72
CA GLU A 127 0.84 22.24 5.97
C GLU A 127 1.99 21.65 6.79
N ASP A 128 1.94 21.85 8.10
CA ASP A 128 2.94 21.47 9.09
C ASP A 128 2.71 20.09 9.71
N LEU A 129 1.66 19.38 9.26
CA LEU A 129 1.32 18.06 9.79
C LEU A 129 2.43 17.04 9.50
N ARG A 130 2.94 16.45 10.58
CA ARG A 130 3.96 15.41 10.58
C ARG A 130 3.46 14.15 11.28
N LEU A 131 3.82 13.01 10.72
CA LEU A 131 3.68 11.70 11.34
C LEU A 131 5.08 11.12 11.60
N ILE A 132 5.39 10.85 12.87
CA ILE A 132 6.60 10.15 13.28
C ILE A 132 6.20 8.76 13.74
N VAL A 133 6.84 7.73 13.20
CA VAL A 133 6.67 6.36 13.68
C VAL A 133 7.99 5.87 14.22
N ALA A 134 7.97 5.24 15.40
CA ALA A 134 9.14 4.66 16.03
C ALA A 134 8.78 3.35 16.74
N SER A 135 9.73 2.43 16.77
CA SER A 135 9.64 1.23 17.60
C SER A 135 10.32 1.47 18.94
N THR A 136 9.65 1.06 20.01
CA THR A 136 10.18 1.04 21.37
C THR A 136 11.20 -0.10 21.53
N GLN A 137 12.00 -0.06 22.59
CA GLN A 137 12.93 -1.15 22.96
C GLN A 137 12.23 -2.50 23.17
N ARG A 138 10.92 -2.50 23.44
CA ARG A 138 10.09 -3.71 23.62
C ARG A 138 9.36 -4.13 22.34
N GLY A 139 9.66 -3.50 21.20
CA GLY A 139 9.10 -3.82 19.89
C GLY A 139 7.68 -3.30 19.64
N ALA A 140 7.10 -2.53 20.57
CA ALA A 140 5.83 -1.84 20.31
C ALA A 140 6.07 -0.63 19.39
N ILE A 141 5.13 -0.36 18.49
CA ILE A 141 5.20 0.77 17.55
C ILE A 141 4.41 1.94 18.13
N VAL A 142 5.03 3.12 18.18
CA VAL A 142 4.39 4.37 18.57
C VAL A 142 4.34 5.28 17.35
N ALA A 143 3.16 5.81 17.06
CA ALA A 143 2.95 6.85 16.07
C ALA A 143 2.68 8.17 16.79
N THR A 144 3.35 9.24 16.37
CA THR A 144 3.14 10.59 16.87
C THR A 144 2.67 11.47 15.72
N LEU A 145 1.52 12.10 15.88
CA LEU A 145 1.02 13.15 15.00
C LEU A 145 1.40 14.49 15.62
N GLU A 146 1.99 15.37 14.83
CA GLU A 146 2.47 16.68 15.29
C GLU A 146 2.12 17.76 14.26
N THR A 147 1.70 18.91 14.78
CA THR A 147 1.69 20.22 14.13
C THR A 147 2.50 21.16 15.02
N ASP A 148 2.75 22.39 14.60
CA ASP A 148 3.47 23.38 15.40
C ASP A 148 2.77 23.66 16.74
N ASP A 149 1.43 23.58 16.75
CA ASP A 149 0.61 23.91 17.92
C ASP A 149 0.13 22.69 18.74
N ALA A 150 0.26 21.47 18.23
CA ALA A 150 -0.36 20.29 18.85
C ALA A 150 0.40 18.99 18.57
N SER A 151 0.36 18.07 19.53
CA SER A 151 0.90 16.72 19.35
C SER A 151 0.00 15.67 19.97
N ALA A 152 -0.02 14.48 19.37
CA ALA A 152 -0.73 13.31 19.88
C ALA A 152 0.09 12.04 19.65
N GLN A 153 0.25 11.24 20.71
CA GLN A 153 0.93 9.95 20.65
C GLN A 153 -0.07 8.80 20.68
N ILE A 154 0.21 7.79 19.86
CA ILE A 154 -0.67 6.66 19.61
C ILE A 154 0.18 5.39 19.73
N LEU A 155 -0.19 4.51 20.66
CA LEU A 155 0.38 3.16 20.70
C LEU A 155 -0.34 2.31 19.66
N LEU A 156 0.39 1.86 18.63
CA LEU A 156 -0.19 1.06 17.57
C LEU A 156 -0.27 -0.42 17.97
N PRO A 157 -1.41 -1.09 17.69
CA PRO A 157 -1.53 -2.54 17.73
C PRO A 157 -0.39 -3.27 17.00
N ARG A 158 -0.10 -4.51 17.39
CA ARG A 158 0.90 -5.33 16.69
C ARG A 158 0.41 -5.84 15.33
N ALA A 159 -0.90 -6.06 15.19
CA ALA A 159 -1.50 -6.52 13.95
C ALA A 159 -1.52 -5.36 12.93
N PRO A 160 -0.87 -5.47 11.76
CA PRO A 160 -0.72 -4.35 10.83
C PRO A 160 -2.05 -3.74 10.35
N HIS A 161 -3.09 -4.56 10.21
CA HIS A 161 -4.42 -4.10 9.79
C HIS A 161 -5.10 -3.26 10.88
N GLU A 162 -5.05 -3.70 12.14
CA GLU A 162 -5.56 -2.94 13.29
C GLU A 162 -4.75 -1.66 13.51
N ALA A 163 -3.42 -1.74 13.36
CA ALA A 163 -2.53 -0.59 13.48
C ALA A 163 -2.85 0.52 12.48
N TYR A 164 -3.11 0.14 11.22
CA TYR A 164 -3.54 1.10 10.22
C TYR A 164 -4.91 1.71 10.55
N ALA A 165 -5.89 0.91 10.94
CA ALA A 165 -7.23 1.41 11.28
C ALA A 165 -7.17 2.41 12.45
N VAL A 166 -6.43 2.07 13.52
CA VAL A 166 -6.22 2.95 14.68
C VAL A 166 -5.52 4.24 14.27
N LEU A 167 -4.48 4.15 13.43
CA LEU A 167 -3.74 5.33 12.97
C LEU A 167 -4.61 6.28 12.15
N VAL A 168 -5.42 5.77 11.21
CA VAL A 168 -6.33 6.58 10.39
C VAL A 168 -7.37 7.27 11.26
N GLU A 169 -8.01 6.53 12.16
CA GLU A 169 -9.02 7.09 13.06
C GLU A 169 -8.45 8.23 13.92
N HIS A 170 -7.23 8.08 14.42
CA HIS A 170 -6.59 9.12 15.22
C HIS A 170 -6.15 10.32 14.37
N LEU A 171 -5.69 10.08 13.15
CA LEU A 171 -5.38 11.14 12.19
C LEU A 171 -6.62 11.98 11.87
N GLU A 172 -7.75 11.34 11.61
CA GLU A 172 -9.02 12.02 11.33
C GLU A 172 -9.48 12.88 12.51
N ARG A 173 -9.43 12.32 13.74
CA ARG A 173 -9.77 13.06 14.96
C ARG A 173 -8.82 14.23 15.21
N PHE A 174 -7.52 14.04 15.00
CA PHE A 174 -6.51 15.08 15.18
C PHE A 174 -6.73 16.24 14.20
N VAL A 175 -6.94 15.93 12.92
CA VAL A 175 -7.26 16.93 11.87
C VAL A 175 -8.55 17.67 12.18
N ALA A 176 -9.60 16.98 12.61
CA ALA A 176 -10.86 17.60 12.98
C ALA A 176 -10.71 18.54 14.18
N GLY A 177 -9.97 18.12 15.22
CA GLY A 177 -9.67 18.94 16.39
C GLY A 177 -8.87 20.20 16.05
N HIS A 178 -7.82 20.05 15.22
CA HIS A 178 -7.01 21.18 14.76
C HIS A 178 -7.85 22.21 13.98
N ARG A 179 -8.72 21.75 13.08
CA ARG A 179 -9.62 22.65 12.32
C ARG A 179 -10.59 23.41 13.21
N LEU A 180 -11.13 22.77 14.25
CA LEU A 180 -12.00 23.44 15.22
C LEU A 180 -11.24 24.51 16.02
N ALA A 181 -9.99 24.23 16.41
CA ALA A 181 -9.17 25.19 17.14
C ALA A 181 -8.79 26.41 16.29
N MET A 182 -8.53 26.24 14.99
CA MET A 182 -8.22 27.34 14.07
C MET A 182 -9.45 28.16 13.64
N ALA A 183 -10.66 27.64 13.85
CA ALA A 183 -11.91 28.34 13.54
C ALA A 183 -12.49 29.11 14.74
N ALA A 184 -11.90 28.97 15.93
CA ALA A 184 -12.33 29.60 17.18
C ALA A 184 -11.51 30.85 17.49
#